data_AF-A0A9D6Q483-F1
#
_entry.id   AF-A0A9D6Q483-F1
#
_cell.length_a   1.000
_cell.length_b   1.000
_cell.length_c   1.000
_cell.angle_alpha   90.00
_cell.angle_beta   90.00
_cell.angle_gamma   90.00
#
_symmetry.space_group_name_H-M   'P 1'
#
loop_
_entity.id
_entity.type
_entity.pdbx_description
1 polymer ?
#
loop_
_entity_poly.entity_id
_entity_poly.type
_entity_poly.pdbx_seq_one_letter_code
_entity_poly.pdbx_strand_id
1 'polypeptide(L)'
;MEGAEFRGKSLAATARDIAEGFISLNPIILKKLVPDDYKSLYHHLKKIQTEVRSEKFPLHDIMSIRNRNTRLQRLHNAIIVLHHLAKERRVILY
;
A
#
# COMPACT_ATOMS: atom_id res chain seq x y z
N MET A 1 17.30 11.99 6.57
CA MET A 1 16.00 11.28 6.55
C MET A 1 16.32 9.80 6.46
N GLU A 2 16.46 9.12 7.61
CA GLU A 2 16.55 7.67 7.63
C GLU A 2 15.22 7.12 7.11
N GLY A 3 15.27 6.38 6.01
CA GLY A 3 14.07 5.82 5.41
C GLY A 3 13.51 4.77 6.36
N ALA A 4 12.28 4.95 6.83
CA ALA A 4 11.58 3.97 7.64
C ALA A 4 11.70 2.57 7.00
N GLU A 5 12.28 1.63 7.76
CA GLU A 5 12.54 0.26 7.32
C GLU A 5 11.50 -0.68 7.93
N PHE A 6 10.86 -1.46 7.08
CA PHE A 6 9.97 -2.53 7.47
C PHE A 6 10.57 -3.87 7.04
N ARG A 7 10.95 -4.71 8.01
CA ARG A 7 11.61 -6.03 7.78
C ARG A 7 12.88 -5.94 6.92
N GLY A 8 13.71 -4.91 7.12
CA GLY A 8 14.93 -4.69 6.33
C GLY A 8 14.69 -4.25 4.89
N LYS A 9 13.44 -3.88 4.54
CA LYS A 9 13.07 -3.26 3.26
C LYS A 9 12.51 -1.88 3.51
N SER A 10 12.66 -0.96 2.57
CA SER A 10 11.99 0.34 2.66
C SER A 10 10.46 0.19 2.59
N LEU A 11 9.73 1.12 3.22
CA LEU A 11 8.26 1.17 3.10
C LEU A 11 7.79 1.31 1.64
N ALA A 12 8.58 1.98 0.79
CA ALA A 12 8.34 2.07 -0.65
C ALA A 12 8.37 0.68 -1.33
N ALA A 13 9.39 -0.12 -1.03
CA ALA A 13 9.49 -1.49 -1.55
C ALA A 13 8.34 -2.35 -1.02
N THR A 14 7.97 -2.20 0.26
CA THR A 14 6.85 -2.91 0.86
C THR A 14 5.52 -2.57 0.18
N ALA A 15 5.28 -1.29 -0.14
CA ALA A 15 4.07 -0.87 -0.85
C ALA A 15 3.99 -1.45 -2.27
N ARG A 16 5.13 -1.59 -2.97
CA ARG A 16 5.21 -2.30 -4.26
C ARG A 16 4.95 -3.79 -4.10
N ASP A 17 5.57 -4.42 -3.09
CA ASP A 17 5.35 -5.83 -2.78
C ASP A 17 3.86 -6.13 -2.52
N ILE A 18 3.13 -5.19 -1.89
CA ILE A 18 1.68 -5.27 -1.70
C ILE A 18 0.91 -5.17 -3.02
N ALA A 19 1.27 -4.23 -3.90
CA ALA A 19 0.62 -4.08 -5.21
C ALA A 19 0.75 -5.36 -6.05
N GLU A 20 1.96 -5.91 -6.10
CA GLU A 20 2.28 -7.11 -6.88
C GLU A 20 1.79 -8.40 -6.21
N GLY A 21 1.43 -8.34 -4.93
CA GLY A 21 0.82 -9.44 -4.18
C GLY A 21 1.82 -10.37 -3.48
N PHE A 22 3.07 -9.94 -3.32
CA PHE A 22 4.09 -10.63 -2.53
C PHE A 22 3.83 -10.52 -1.03
N ILE A 23 3.19 -9.44 -0.59
CA ILE A 23 2.89 -9.16 0.82
C ILE A 23 1.43 -8.75 0.95
N SER A 24 0.75 -9.21 2.01
CA SER A 24 -0.55 -8.69 2.44
C SER A 24 -0.40 -7.92 3.74
N LEU A 25 -1.11 -6.79 3.84
CA LEU A 25 -1.10 -5.98 5.05
C LEU A 25 -2.08 -6.59 6.07
N ASN A 26 -1.61 -6.78 7.30
CA ASN A 26 -2.43 -7.29 8.40
C ASN A 26 -2.17 -6.50 9.69
N PRO A 27 -3.11 -6.54 10.65
CA PRO A 27 -2.96 -5.83 11.92
C PRO A 27 -1.71 -6.21 12.72
N ILE A 28 -1.32 -7.49 12.70
CA ILE A 28 -0.16 -8.00 13.45
C ILE A 28 1.15 -7.34 12.97
N ILE A 29 1.28 -7.20 11.65
CA ILE A 29 2.39 -6.52 10.98
C ILE A 29 2.41 -5.04 11.34
N LEU A 30 1.27 -4.38 11.20
CA LEU A 30 1.15 -2.94 11.40
C LEU A 30 1.42 -2.54 12.85
N LYS A 31 1.08 -3.39 13.83
CA LYS A 31 1.31 -3.11 15.24
C LYS A 31 2.78 -2.82 15.59
N LYS A 32 3.73 -3.26 14.77
CA LYS A 32 5.18 -3.06 14.96
C LYS A 32 5.70 -1.72 14.40
N LEU A 33 4.87 -0.99 13.65
CA LEU A 33 5.24 0.29 13.04
C LEU A 33 5.09 1.45 14.03
N VAL A 34 5.97 2.45 13.91
CA VAL A 34 5.83 3.73 14.63
C VAL A 34 4.86 4.65 13.88
N PRO A 35 4.25 5.67 14.54
CA PRO A 35 3.25 6.54 13.90
C PRO A 35 3.68 7.16 12.57
N ASP A 36 4.96 7.52 12.41
CA ASP A 36 5.46 8.11 11.16
C ASP A 36 5.54 7.08 10.02
N ASP A 37 5.78 5.80 10.33
CA ASP A 37 5.77 4.72 9.34
C ASP A 37 4.37 4.51 8.76
N TYR A 38 3.31 4.69 9.58
CA TYR A 38 1.93 4.60 9.10
C TYR A 38 1.66 5.66 8.03
N LYS A 39 2.08 6.91 8.27
CA LYS A 39 1.93 8.01 7.31
C LYS A 39 2.75 7.77 6.06
N SER A 40 4.02 7.38 6.24
CA SER A 40 4.92 7.09 5.13
C SER A 40 4.37 5.94 4.26
N LEU A 41 3.95 4.82 4.86
CA LEU A 41 3.35 3.71 4.14
C LEU A 41 2.06 4.12 3.42
N TYR A 42 1.21 4.92 4.05
CA TYR A 42 -0.01 5.47 3.44
C TYR A 42 0.31 6.27 2.17
N HIS A 43 1.27 7.19 2.23
CA HIS A 43 1.68 7.99 1.07
C HIS A 43 2.23 7.12 -0.06
N HIS A 44 3.04 6.11 0.24
CA HIS A 44 3.56 5.18 -0.77
C HIS A 44 2.43 4.36 -1.42
N LEU A 45 1.48 3.83 -0.63
CA LEU A 45 0.32 3.10 -1.15
C LEU A 45 -0.56 3.98 -2.05
N LYS A 46 -0.80 5.23 -1.64
CA LYS A 46 -1.57 6.20 -2.43
C LYS A 46 -0.85 6.58 -3.72
N LYS A 47 0.46 6.81 -3.66
CA LYS A 47 1.30 7.10 -4.83
C LYS A 47 1.20 5.98 -5.86
N ILE A 48 1.43 4.73 -5.46
CA ILE A 48 1.33 3.58 -6.36
C ILE A 48 -0.11 3.42 -6.88
N GLN A 49 -1.13 3.60 -6.04
CA GLN A 49 -2.53 3.55 -6.49
C GLN A 49 -2.81 4.60 -7.58
N THR A 50 -2.28 5.81 -7.44
CA THR A 50 -2.39 6.85 -8.46
C THR A 50 -1.63 6.45 -9.73
N GLU A 51 -0.40 5.95 -9.62
CA GLU A 51 0.39 5.46 -10.75
C GLU A 51 -0.37 4.39 -11.55
N VAL A 52 -0.90 3.36 -10.87
CA VAL A 52 -1.69 2.28 -11.50
C VAL A 52 -2.96 2.83 -12.17
N ARG A 53 -3.58 3.87 -11.60
CA ARG A 53 -4.75 4.51 -12.22
C ARG A 53 -4.38 5.30 -13.47
N SER A 54 -3.22 5.96 -13.46
CA SER A 54 -2.69 6.77 -14.56
C SER A 54 -2.07 5.94 -15.69
N GLU A 55 -1.79 4.65 -15.47
CA GLU A 55 -1.40 3.73 -16.55
C GLU A 55 -2.43 3.73 -17.69
N LYS A 56 -1.94 3.68 -18.94
CA LYS A 56 -2.79 3.61 -20.13
C LYS A 56 -3.72 2.39 -20.03
N PHE A 57 -5.02 2.62 -20.20
CA PHE A 57 -6.00 1.55 -20.07
C PHE A 57 -5.88 0.52 -21.21
N PRO A 58 -5.72 -0.79 -20.91
CA PRO A 58 -5.56 -1.82 -21.92
C PRO A 58 -6.92 -2.29 -22.47
N LEU A 59 -7.48 -1.56 -23.44
CA LEU A 59 -8.86 -1.76 -23.95
C LEU A 59 -9.16 -3.16 -24.51
N HIS A 60 -8.16 -3.88 -25.03
CA HIS A 60 -8.34 -5.15 -25.73
C HIS A 60 -7.61 -6.33 -25.07
N ASP A 61 -7.03 -6.13 -23.89
CA ASP A 61 -6.31 -7.17 -23.17
C ASP A 61 -6.97 -7.41 -21.80
N ILE A 62 -7.86 -8.40 -21.79
CA ILE A 62 -8.63 -8.81 -20.60
C ILE A 62 -7.70 -9.20 -19.44
N MET A 63 -6.56 -9.83 -19.73
CA MET A 63 -5.61 -10.24 -18.71
C MET A 63 -4.93 -9.03 -18.08
N SER A 64 -4.51 -8.06 -18.89
CA SER A 64 -3.97 -6.80 -18.39
C SER A 64 -4.99 -5.97 -17.61
N ILE A 65 -6.27 -5.95 -18.04
CA ILE A 65 -7.36 -5.32 -17.27
C ILE A 65 -7.49 -5.98 -15.90
N ARG A 66 -7.54 -7.33 -15.86
CA ARG A 66 -7.66 -8.09 -14.61
C ARG A 66 -6.48 -7.85 -13.69
N ASN A 67 -5.26 -7.85 -14.21
CA ASN A 67 -4.05 -7.60 -13.43
C ASN A 67 -4.07 -6.19 -12.82
N ARG A 68 -4.41 -5.16 -13.61
CA ARG A 68 -4.56 -3.79 -13.12
C ARG A 68 -5.60 -3.69 -12.01
N ASN A 69 -6.78 -4.28 -12.20
CA ASN A 69 -7.84 -4.28 -11.20
C ASN A 69 -7.42 -5.02 -9.92
N THR A 70 -6.69 -6.12 -10.05
CA THR A 70 -6.16 -6.89 -8.92
C THR A 70 -5.16 -6.06 -8.11
N ARG A 71 -4.23 -5.34 -8.77
CA ARG A 71 -3.29 -4.41 -8.11
C ARG A 71 -4.05 -3.31 -7.37
N LEU A 72 -5.05 -2.70 -7.99
CA LEU A 72 -5.89 -1.68 -7.36
C LEU A 72 -6.65 -2.20 -6.14
N GLN A 73 -7.22 -3.41 -6.22
CA GLN A 73 -7.92 -4.03 -5.10
C GLN A 73 -7.00 -4.29 -3.92
N ARG A 74 -5.79 -4.81 -4.17
CA ARG A 74 -4.77 -5.05 -3.12
C ARG A 74 -4.38 -3.76 -2.42
N LEU A 75 -4.08 -2.71 -3.20
CA LEU A 75 -3.75 -1.39 -2.67
C LEU A 75 -4.90 -0.80 -1.85
N HIS A 76 -6.13 -0.93 -2.34
CA HIS A 76 -7.32 -0.46 -1.63
C HIS A 76 -7.52 -1.18 -0.29
N ASN A 77 -7.43 -2.51 -0.29
CA ASN A 77 -7.55 -3.32 0.93
C ASN A 77 -6.47 -2.95 1.94
N ALA A 78 -5.22 -2.78 1.48
CA ALA A 78 -4.12 -2.36 2.34
C ALA A 78 -4.39 -0.98 2.97
N ILE A 79 -4.88 -0.02 2.19
CA ILE A 79 -5.24 1.32 2.69
C ILE A 79 -6.37 1.24 3.73
N ILE A 80 -7.40 0.41 3.53
CA ILE A 80 -8.48 0.22 4.51
C ILE A 80 -7.93 -0.33 5.83
N VAL A 81 -7.14 -1.41 5.76
CA VAL A 81 -6.55 -2.03 6.96
C VAL A 81 -5.63 -1.05 7.69
N LEU A 82 -4.85 -0.27 6.94
CA LEU A 82 -3.98 0.77 7.49
C LEU A 82 -4.79 1.88 8.18
N HIS A 83 -5.85 2.39 7.57
CA HIS A 83 -6.73 3.40 8.15
C HIS A 83 -7.40 2.91 9.44
N HIS A 84 -7.92 1.69 9.42
CA HIS A 84 -8.58 1.10 10.59
C HIS A 84 -7.61 1.08 11.78
N LEU A 85 -6.40 0.58 11.59
CA LEU A 85 -5.42 0.49 12.67
C LEU A 85 -4.80 1.84 13.06
N ALA A 86 -4.63 2.75 12.11
CA ALA A 86 -4.18 4.11 12.40
C ALA A 86 -5.20 4.83 13.30
N LYS A 87 -6.50 4.65 13.03
CA LYS A 87 -7.58 5.19 13.87
C LYS A 87 -7.55 4.63 15.29
N GLU A 88 -7.38 3.32 15.45
CA GLU A 88 -7.23 2.68 16.77
C GLU A 88 -6.03 3.26 17.56
N ARG A 89 -4.95 3.58 16.85
CA ARG A 89 -3.73 4.16 17.42
C ARG A 89 -3.72 5.69 17.50
N ARG A 90 -4.84 6.35 17.16
CA ARG A 90 -4.97 7.82 17.11
C ARG A 90 -3.91 8.49 16.22
N VAL A 91 -3.46 7.80 15.18
CA VAL A 91 -2.58 8.34 14.14
C VAL A 91 -3.44 8.92 13.02
N ILE A 92 -3.24 10.20 12.71
CA ILE A 92 -3.94 10.85 11.60
C ILE A 92 -3.16 10.61 10.31
N LEU A 93 -3.85 10.08 9.30
CA LEU A 93 -3.35 9.91 7.94
C LEU A 93 -3.94 11.02 7.06
N TYR A 94 -3.09 11.71 6.30
CA TYR A 94 -3.47 12.77 5.35
C TYR A 94 -3.13 12.34 3.92
#